data_AF-A0A7V2SSZ2-F1
#
_entry.id   AF-A0A7V2SSZ2-F1
#
_cell.length_a   1.000
_cell.length_b   1.000
_cell.length_c   1.000
_cell.angle_alpha   90.00
_cell.angle_beta   90.00
_cell.angle_gamma   90.00
#
_symmetry.space_group_name_H-M   'P 1'
#
loop_
_entity.id
_entity.type
_entity.pdbx_description
1 polymer ?
#
loop_
_entity_poly.entity_id
_entity_poly.type
_entity_poly.pdbx_seq_one_letter_code
_entity_poly.pdbx_strand_id
1 'polypeptide(L)'
;MLTLTIIKEDGEKEKLGTTTEHPFWVKSQGWINAQDLKANDLLTSANGKTIKVHSIKLEDTRQDTYNFEVADYHTYFVGDDGVWVHNNCVDDLMGHLGNMSREEAGTLISKWGKGTYKKVSDSMLDHARRKGFGDDVGKYLRKAANFNKTGAQSRILENGAKRWFRKSGEYIIERNGKIVSYGLN
;
A
#
# COMPACT_ATOMS: atom_id res chain seq x y z
N MET A 1 21.14 7.01 10.89
CA MET A 1 19.74 6.60 11.09
C MET A 1 19.05 7.69 11.91
N LEU A 2 17.73 7.83 11.81
CA LEU A 2 16.99 8.89 12.50
C LEU A 2 15.92 8.27 13.40
N THR A 3 15.79 8.82 14.61
CA THR A 3 14.70 8.50 15.52
C THR A 3 13.71 9.65 15.53
N LEU A 4 12.48 9.36 15.09
CA LEU A 4 11.35 10.29 15.09
C LEU A 4 10.48 9.98 16.31
N THR A 5 10.26 10.95 17.19
CA THR A 5 9.30 10.80 18.29
C THR A 5 8.01 11.50 17.93
N ILE A 6 6.88 10.80 18.01
CA ILE A 6 5.54 11.32 17.76
C ILE A 6 4.69 11.29 19.05
N ILE A 7 3.66 12.14 19.10
CA ILE A 7 2.64 12.11 20.15
C ILE A 7 1.37 11.50 19.57
N LYS A 8 0.90 10.40 20.16
CA LYS A 8 -0.36 9.71 19.85
C LYS A 8 -1.57 10.51 20.33
N GLU A 9 -2.76 10.07 19.95
CA GLU A 9 -3.99 10.78 20.33
C GLU A 9 -4.31 10.71 21.83
N ASP A 10 -3.88 9.64 22.50
CA ASP A 10 -3.96 9.46 23.94
C ASP A 10 -2.91 10.28 24.72
N GLY A 11 -2.03 10.99 24.02
CA GLY A 11 -0.95 11.79 24.59
C GLY A 11 0.33 11.01 24.88
N GLU A 12 0.36 9.69 24.62
CA GLU A 12 1.58 8.90 24.75
C GLU A 12 2.59 9.23 23.66
N LYS A 13 3.87 9.04 23.98
CA LYS A 13 4.97 9.25 23.03
C LYS A 13 5.44 7.92 22.46
N GLU A 14 5.62 7.89 21.15
CA GLU A 14 6.16 6.75 20.44
C GLU A 14 7.41 7.13 19.65
N LYS A 15 8.39 6.23 19.60
CA LYS A 15 9.63 6.40 18.86
C LYS A 15 9.64 5.49 17.63
N LEU A 16 9.95 6.08 16.48
CA LEU A 16 10.02 5.44 15.18
C LEU A 16 11.45 5.52 14.66
N GLY A 17 12.07 4.37 14.38
CA GLY A 17 13.36 4.30 13.68
C GLY A 17 13.14 4.40 12.18
N THR A 18 13.86 5.31 11.50
CA THR A 18 13.73 5.52 10.06
C THR A 18 15.05 5.94 9.42
N THR A 19 15.20 5.74 8.11
CA THR A 19 16.31 6.31 7.34
C THR A 19 16.04 7.80 7.05
N THR A 20 17.10 8.56 6.79
CA THR A 20 17.01 10.02 6.60
C THR A 20 16.19 10.41 5.38
N GLU A 21 16.22 9.60 4.33
CA GLU A 21 15.55 9.85 3.04
C GLU A 21 14.12 9.29 2.99
N HIS A 22 13.62 8.64 4.04
CA HIS A 22 12.25 8.12 4.02
C HIS A 22 11.23 9.26 4.08
N PRO A 23 10.32 9.39 3.10
CA PRO A 23 9.37 10.48 3.06
C PRO A 23 8.15 10.21 3.97
N PHE A 24 7.72 11.26 4.68
CA PHE A 24 6.52 11.32 5.50
C PHE A 24 5.54 12.35 4.92
N TRP A 25 4.24 12.08 5.02
CA TRP A 25 3.21 13.02 4.55
C TRP A 25 2.81 14.02 5.64
N VAL A 26 3.16 15.28 5.43
CA VAL A 26 2.83 16.42 6.29
C VAL A 26 1.59 17.12 5.74
N LYS A 27 0.54 17.24 6.56
CA LYS A 27 -0.79 17.73 6.15
C LYS A 27 -0.76 19.10 5.46
N SER A 28 0.17 19.98 5.85
CA SER A 28 0.29 21.34 5.30
C SER A 28 1.31 21.46 4.15
N GLN A 29 2.14 20.44 3.90
CA GLN A 29 3.34 20.59 3.05
C GLN A 29 3.52 19.45 2.02
N GLY A 30 2.80 18.33 2.16
CA GLY A 30 2.97 17.15 1.30
C GLY A 30 4.10 16.24 1.79
N TRP A 31 4.78 15.56 0.86
CA TRP A 31 5.88 14.65 1.18
C TRP A 31 7.14 15.40 1.62
N ILE A 32 7.65 15.07 2.80
CA ILE A 32 8.89 15.62 3.37
C ILE A 32 9.78 14.46 3.82
N ASN A 33 11.07 14.49 3.50
CA ASN A 33 12.01 13.46 3.94
C ASN A 33 12.18 13.50 5.47
N ALA A 34 12.46 12.35 6.09
CA ALA A 34 12.55 12.23 7.54
C ALA A 34 13.53 13.23 8.18
N GLN A 35 14.64 13.53 7.49
CA GLN A 35 15.63 14.50 7.92
C GLN A 35 15.15 15.96 7.90
N ASP A 36 14.15 16.25 7.07
CA ASP A 36 13.61 17.59 6.86
C ASP A 36 12.37 17.88 7.71
N LEU A 37 11.86 16.87 8.42
CA LEU A 37 10.77 17.03 9.39
C LEU A 37 11.18 17.94 10.55
N LYS A 38 10.20 18.67 11.06
CA LYS A 38 10.36 19.59 12.20
C LYS A 38 9.43 19.20 13.34
N ALA A 39 9.86 19.53 14.56
CA ALA A 39 8.97 19.45 15.71
C ALA A 39 7.71 20.30 15.48
N ASN A 40 6.57 19.77 15.86
CA ASN A 40 5.22 20.28 15.58
C ASN A 40 4.68 20.06 14.17
N ASP A 41 5.41 19.41 13.26
CA ASP A 41 4.82 18.96 12.00
C ASP A 41 3.66 17.99 12.27
N LEU A 42 2.64 18.10 11.43
CA LEU A 42 1.40 17.36 11.54
C LEU A 42 1.38 16.28 10.47
N LEU A 43 1.72 15.06 10.87
CA LEU A 43 1.70 13.88 10.02
C LEU A 43 0.28 13.34 9.90
N THR A 44 -0.03 12.72 8.77
CA THR A 44 -1.33 12.06 8.58
C THR A 44 -1.21 10.55 8.86
N SER A 45 -2.02 10.06 9.80
CA SER A 45 -2.20 8.64 10.09
C SER A 45 -3.02 7.95 9.00
N ALA A 46 -2.87 6.63 8.90
CA ALA A 46 -3.70 5.68 8.18
C ALA A 46 -5.20 5.93 8.27
N ASN A 47 -5.66 6.37 9.44
CA ASN A 47 -7.06 6.57 9.76
C ASN A 47 -7.53 8.00 9.41
N GLY A 48 -6.70 8.78 8.68
CA GLY A 48 -6.97 10.18 8.35
C GLY A 48 -6.76 11.14 9.53
N LYS A 49 -6.24 10.64 10.65
CA LYS A 49 -6.01 11.41 11.87
C LYS A 49 -4.67 12.14 11.81
N THR A 50 -4.49 13.13 12.67
CA THR A 50 -3.29 13.99 12.66
C THR A 50 -2.40 13.65 13.85
N ILE A 51 -1.17 13.22 13.57
CA ILE A 51 -0.16 12.87 14.58
C ILE A 51 0.90 13.96 14.61
N LYS A 52 1.25 14.42 15.81
CA LYS A 52 2.19 15.52 15.98
C LYS A 52 3.61 15.01 16.17
N VAL A 53 4.55 15.56 15.40
CA VAL A 53 5.98 15.31 15.61
C VAL A 53 6.42 16.02 16.90
N HIS A 54 6.94 15.24 17.85
CA HIS A 54 7.52 15.76 19.09
C HIS A 54 8.98 16.17 18.91
N SER A 55 9.79 15.29 18.34
CA SER A 55 11.21 15.54 18.13
C SER A 55 11.80 14.63 17.05
N ILE A 56 12.85 15.13 16.41
CA ILE A 56 13.69 14.40 15.47
C ILE A 56 15.09 14.33 16.08
N LYS A 57 15.66 13.13 16.15
CA LYS A 57 17.04 12.95 16.61
C LYS A 57 17.82 12.15 15.57
N LEU A 58 18.86 12.79 15.03
CA LEU A 58 19.87 12.09 14.23
C LEU A 58 20.76 11.31 15.20
N GLU A 59 20.78 9.99 15.06
CA GLU A 59 21.67 9.14 15.83
C GLU A 59 22.93 8.88 14.98
N ASP A 60 24.08 9.34 15.47
CA ASP A 60 25.40 9.23 14.82
C ASP A 60 26.07 7.86 15.10
N THR A 61 25.29 6.90 15.62
CA THR A 61 25.75 5.56 15.98
C THR A 61 25.19 4.53 15.02
N ARG A 62 26.05 3.66 14.48
CA ARG A 62 25.65 2.37 13.91
C ARG A 62 25.13 1.51 15.06
N GLN A 63 23.83 1.59 15.34
CA GLN A 63 23.15 0.60 16.18
C GLN A 63 22.62 -0.52 15.28
N ASP A 64 22.84 -1.76 15.70
CA ASP A 64 22.20 -2.93 15.11
C ASP A 64 20.69 -2.82 15.30
N THR A 65 19.96 -2.54 14.22
CA THR A 65 18.51 -2.56 14.24
C THR A 65 18.00 -3.98 14.01
N TYR A 66 17.24 -4.48 14.97
CA TYR A 66 16.40 -5.66 14.79
C TYR A 66 15.25 -5.29 13.86
N ASN A 67 15.45 -5.53 12.57
CA ASN A 67 14.42 -5.38 11.55
C ASN A 67 13.54 -6.64 11.59
N PHE A 68 12.36 -6.57 12.21
CA PHE A 68 11.41 -7.68 12.09
C PHE A 68 10.65 -7.54 10.77
N GLU A 69 11.00 -8.38 9.81
CA GLU A 69 10.35 -8.47 8.50
C GLU A 69 8.97 -9.11 8.67
N VAL A 70 7.90 -8.30 8.63
CA VAL A 70 6.56 -8.85 8.41
C VAL A 70 6.49 -9.28 6.96
N ALA A 71 6.61 -10.58 6.75
CA ALA A 71 6.36 -11.21 5.46
C ALA A 71 5.01 -10.71 4.93
N ASP A 72 5.05 -10.22 3.70
CA ASP A 72 3.96 -10.24 2.71
C ASP A 72 3.30 -8.92 2.29
N TYR A 73 3.58 -7.77 2.92
CA TYR A 73 3.07 -6.50 2.41
C TYR A 73 4.13 -5.43 2.38
N HIS A 74 4.39 -4.98 1.16
CA HIS A 74 5.24 -3.84 0.91
C HIS A 74 4.53 -2.52 1.23
N THR A 75 3.91 -2.40 2.41
CA THR A 75 3.37 -1.16 3.00
C THR A 75 3.08 -1.48 4.46
N TYR A 76 3.60 -0.71 5.43
CA TYR A 76 3.23 -0.92 6.83
C TYR A 76 2.92 0.38 7.54
N PHE A 77 2.03 0.24 8.52
CA PHE A 77 1.69 1.25 9.50
C PHE A 77 2.61 1.08 10.70
N VAL A 78 3.16 2.16 11.23
CA VAL A 78 3.90 2.11 12.49
C VAL A 78 3.13 2.82 13.59
N GLY A 79 3.10 2.21 14.77
CA GLY A 79 2.42 2.68 15.97
C GLY A 79 0.97 2.26 16.11
N ASP A 80 0.47 2.29 17.35
CA ASP A 80 -0.91 1.89 17.69
C ASP A 80 -1.97 2.69 16.93
N ASP A 81 -1.63 3.91 16.49
CA ASP A 81 -2.49 4.79 15.68
C ASP A 81 -2.17 4.79 14.17
N GLY A 82 -1.17 4.02 13.74
CA GLY A 82 -0.81 3.75 12.34
C GLY A 82 -0.44 4.98 11.50
N VAL A 83 0.85 5.28 11.33
CA VAL A 83 1.35 6.27 10.34
C VAL A 83 1.65 5.59 9.00
N TRP A 84 1.27 6.22 7.88
CA TRP A 84 1.52 5.74 6.50
C TRP A 84 3.01 5.70 6.18
N VAL A 85 3.57 4.53 5.87
CA VAL A 85 4.94 4.43 5.33
C VAL A 85 4.99 3.54 4.08
N HIS A 86 5.62 4.09 3.03
CA HIS A 86 5.81 3.50 1.71
C HIS A 86 6.52 2.16 1.78
N ASN A 87 6.07 1.17 1.02
CA ASN A 87 6.96 0.10 0.64
C ASN A 87 6.68 -0.28 -0.84
N ASN A 88 7.70 -0.86 -1.47
CA ASN A 88 8.11 -0.75 -2.88
C ASN A 88 7.14 -1.20 -3.99
N CYS A 89 5.85 -1.47 -3.72
CA CYS A 89 4.96 -2.03 -4.75
C CYS A 89 4.77 -1.13 -5.98
N VAL A 90 4.81 0.20 -5.80
CA VAL A 90 4.69 1.11 -6.95
C VAL A 90 5.99 1.10 -7.77
N ASP A 91 7.16 1.08 -7.12
CA ASP A 91 8.46 1.07 -7.79
C ASP A 91 8.73 -0.26 -8.51
N ASP A 92 8.31 -1.40 -7.93
CA ASP A 92 8.32 -2.72 -8.57
C ASP A 92 7.51 -2.75 -9.89
N LEU A 93 6.53 -1.85 -10.03
CA LEU A 93 5.58 -1.81 -11.16
C LEU A 93 5.82 -0.64 -12.11
N MET A 94 6.74 0.30 -11.83
CA MET A 94 6.92 1.52 -12.63
C MET A 94 7.10 1.28 -14.14
N GLY A 95 7.79 0.21 -14.53
CA GLY A 95 7.97 -0.16 -15.94
C GLY A 95 6.73 -0.76 -16.62
N HIS A 96 5.70 -1.13 -15.84
CA HIS A 96 4.52 -1.89 -16.27
C HIS A 96 3.22 -1.09 -16.15
N LEU A 97 3.24 0.10 -15.55
CA LEU A 97 2.07 0.93 -15.30
C LEU A 97 1.71 1.87 -16.47
N GLY A 98 2.56 1.94 -17.49
CA GLY A 98 2.39 2.85 -18.63
C GLY A 98 2.37 4.32 -18.20
N ASN A 99 1.47 5.12 -18.76
CA ASN A 99 1.35 6.56 -18.44
C ASN A 99 0.54 6.87 -17.17
N MET A 100 0.43 5.92 -16.24
CA MET A 100 -0.33 6.08 -15.00
C MET A 100 0.40 7.02 -14.02
N SER A 101 -0.32 7.93 -13.37
CA SER A 101 0.27 8.76 -12.31
C SER A 101 0.56 7.93 -11.06
N ARG A 102 1.52 8.37 -10.22
CA ARG A 102 1.83 7.67 -8.95
C ARG A 102 0.62 7.61 -8.02
N GLU A 103 -0.24 8.63 -8.03
CA GLU A 103 -1.47 8.70 -7.24
C GLU A 103 -2.52 7.70 -7.72
N GLU A 104 -2.74 7.62 -9.04
CA GLU A 104 -3.65 6.62 -9.63
C GLU A 104 -3.14 5.20 -9.33
N ALA A 105 -1.84 4.96 -9.52
CA ALA A 105 -1.20 3.69 -9.23
C ALA A 105 -1.37 3.30 -7.76
N GLY A 106 -1.07 4.21 -6.83
CA GLY A 106 -1.25 3.97 -5.39
C GLY A 106 -2.70 3.61 -5.05
N THR A 107 -3.66 4.33 -5.63
CA THR A 107 -5.09 4.08 -5.43
C THR A 107 -5.50 2.70 -5.94
N LEU A 108 -5.08 2.31 -7.14
CA LEU A 108 -5.41 1.01 -7.73
C LEU A 108 -4.73 -0.14 -6.99
N ILE A 109 -3.43 0.01 -6.68
CA ILE A 109 -2.64 -0.99 -5.96
C ILE A 109 -3.22 -1.23 -4.56
N SER A 110 -3.69 -0.19 -3.87
CA SER A 110 -4.29 -0.33 -2.54
C SER A 110 -5.53 -1.23 -2.50
N LYS A 111 -6.21 -1.44 -3.64
CA LYS A 111 -7.38 -2.32 -3.75
C LYS A 111 -7.01 -3.80 -3.87
N TRP A 112 -5.75 -4.12 -4.10
CA TRP A 112 -5.28 -5.49 -4.32
C TRP A 112 -4.76 -6.16 -3.06
N GLY A 113 -4.87 -7.47 -3.06
CA GLY A 113 -4.25 -8.35 -2.09
C GLY A 113 -3.28 -9.29 -2.79
N LYS A 114 -2.29 -9.79 -2.05
CA LYS A 114 -1.31 -10.73 -2.59
C LYS A 114 -1.90 -12.10 -2.92
N GLY A 115 -3.08 -12.43 -2.38
CA GLY A 115 -3.64 -13.78 -2.49
C GLY A 115 -2.70 -14.83 -1.87
N THR A 116 -2.17 -15.72 -2.70
CA THR A 116 -1.19 -16.76 -2.32
C THR A 116 0.25 -16.38 -2.63
N TYR A 117 0.50 -15.21 -3.21
CA TYR A 117 1.84 -14.75 -3.58
C TYR A 117 2.59 -14.15 -2.37
N LYS A 118 3.92 -14.03 -2.50
CA LYS A 118 4.80 -13.37 -1.52
C LYS A 118 4.66 -11.85 -1.56
N LYS A 119 4.47 -11.26 -2.75
CA LYS A 119 4.24 -9.82 -2.92
C LYS A 119 2.92 -9.53 -3.65
N VAL A 120 2.37 -8.36 -3.40
CA VAL A 120 1.23 -7.82 -4.15
C VAL A 120 1.63 -7.52 -5.60
N SER A 121 2.82 -6.95 -5.83
CA SER A 121 3.37 -6.70 -7.17
C SER A 121 3.49 -7.98 -8.01
N ASP A 122 4.01 -9.06 -7.43
CA ASP A 122 4.10 -10.38 -8.09
C ASP A 122 2.73 -10.92 -8.51
N SER A 123 1.74 -10.81 -7.62
CA SER A 123 0.35 -11.21 -7.91
C SER A 123 -0.21 -10.44 -9.11
N MET A 124 -0.03 -9.12 -9.14
CA MET A 124 -0.50 -8.26 -10.23
C MET A 124 0.17 -8.60 -11.56
N LEU A 125 1.50 -8.74 -11.55
CA LEU A 125 2.30 -9.04 -12.74
C LEU A 125 1.93 -10.40 -13.34
N ASP A 126 1.93 -11.44 -12.51
CA ASP A 126 1.62 -12.79 -12.97
C ASP A 126 0.19 -12.90 -13.48
N HIS A 127 -0.79 -12.30 -12.78
CA HIS A 127 -2.17 -12.30 -13.25
C HIS A 127 -2.35 -11.48 -14.53
N ALA A 128 -1.75 -10.30 -14.66
CA ALA A 128 -1.82 -9.51 -15.89
C ALA A 128 -1.31 -10.31 -17.09
N ARG A 129 -0.14 -10.96 -16.96
CA ARG A 129 0.45 -11.80 -18.01
C ARG A 129 -0.43 -12.99 -18.37
N ARG A 130 -0.86 -13.79 -17.38
CA ARG A 130 -1.71 -14.97 -17.62
C ARG A 130 -3.09 -14.64 -18.18
N LYS A 131 -3.55 -13.40 -18.03
CA LYS A 131 -4.86 -12.92 -18.52
C LYS A 131 -4.77 -12.14 -19.83
N GLY A 132 -3.61 -12.19 -20.50
CA GLY A 132 -3.43 -11.61 -21.84
C GLY A 132 -3.21 -10.10 -21.84
N PHE A 133 -2.86 -9.50 -20.70
CA PHE A 133 -2.46 -8.09 -20.62
C PHE A 133 -0.95 -7.91 -20.85
N GLY A 134 -0.17 -9.01 -20.88
CA GLY A 134 1.27 -8.96 -21.05
C GLY A 134 1.91 -8.13 -19.93
N ASP A 135 2.75 -7.17 -20.32
CA ASP A 135 3.43 -6.26 -19.39
C ASP A 135 2.64 -4.98 -19.08
N ASP A 136 1.42 -4.80 -19.63
CA ASP A 136 0.53 -3.66 -19.34
C ASP A 136 -0.32 -3.93 -18.09
N VAL A 137 0.35 -3.91 -16.93
CA VAL A 137 -0.28 -4.07 -15.62
C VAL A 137 -1.23 -2.90 -15.34
N GLY A 138 -0.90 -1.68 -15.80
CA GLY A 138 -1.76 -0.51 -15.61
C GLY A 138 -3.18 -0.72 -16.18
N LYS A 139 -3.29 -1.23 -17.41
CA LYS A 139 -4.59 -1.56 -18.03
C LYS A 139 -5.32 -2.67 -17.30
N TYR A 140 -4.60 -3.70 -16.85
CA TYR A 140 -5.18 -4.78 -16.05
C TYR A 140 -5.81 -4.26 -14.75
N LEU A 141 -5.08 -3.43 -13.99
CA LEU A 141 -5.56 -2.84 -12.74
C LEU A 141 -6.78 -1.94 -12.94
N ARG A 142 -6.77 -1.09 -13.98
CA ARG A 142 -7.92 -0.22 -14.32
C ARG A 142 -9.17 -1.03 -14.62
N LYS A 143 -9.06 -2.06 -15.47
CA LYS A 143 -10.22 -2.90 -15.81
C LYS A 143 -10.82 -3.57 -14.59
N ALA A 144 -9.95 -4.14 -13.78
CA ALA A 144 -10.35 -4.84 -12.58
C ALA A 144 -10.97 -3.90 -11.52
N ALA A 145 -10.44 -2.68 -11.34
CA ALA A 145 -11.04 -1.66 -10.48
C ALA A 145 -12.38 -1.11 -11.00
N ASN A 146 -12.59 -1.15 -12.32
CA ASN A 146 -13.82 -0.72 -12.99
C ASN A 146 -14.85 -1.85 -13.16
N PHE A 147 -14.59 -3.05 -12.60
CA PHE A 147 -15.55 -4.15 -12.67
C PHE A 147 -16.87 -3.76 -12.00
N ASN A 148 -17.95 -3.78 -12.78
CA ASN A 148 -19.27 -3.39 -12.29
C ASN A 148 -19.96 -4.55 -11.55
N LYS A 149 -19.96 -4.47 -10.22
CA LYS A 149 -20.65 -5.43 -9.34
C LYS A 149 -22.17 -5.32 -9.40
N THR A 150 -22.73 -4.17 -9.80
CA THR A 150 -24.17 -4.01 -9.94
C THR A 150 -24.68 -4.96 -11.03
N GLY A 151 -25.59 -5.86 -10.66
CA GLY A 151 -26.11 -6.90 -11.55
C GLY A 151 -25.13 -8.04 -11.88
N ALA A 152 -23.96 -8.09 -11.23
CA ALA A 152 -23.07 -9.25 -11.32
C ALA A 152 -23.58 -10.38 -10.40
N GLN A 153 -23.42 -11.62 -10.85
CA GLN A 153 -23.65 -12.78 -10.00
C GLN A 153 -22.43 -13.01 -9.13
N SER A 154 -22.61 -13.68 -7.97
CA SER A 154 -21.49 -14.01 -7.09
C SER A 154 -21.61 -15.41 -6.50
N ARG A 155 -20.47 -16.01 -6.18
CA ARG A 155 -20.38 -17.26 -5.42
C ARG A 155 -19.15 -17.25 -4.52
N ILE A 156 -19.23 -17.95 -3.39
CA ILE A 156 -18.09 -18.21 -2.52
C ILE A 156 -17.35 -19.44 -3.05
N LEU A 157 -16.03 -19.35 -3.12
CA LEU A 157 -15.14 -20.45 -3.49
C LEU A 157 -14.73 -21.23 -2.23
N GLU A 158 -14.24 -22.45 -2.38
CA GLU A 158 -13.82 -23.32 -1.27
C GLU A 158 -12.80 -22.67 -0.34
N ASN A 159 -11.92 -21.82 -0.89
CA ASN A 159 -10.91 -21.08 -0.12
C ASN A 159 -11.45 -19.81 0.58
N GLY A 160 -12.77 -19.62 0.61
CA GLY A 160 -13.45 -18.46 1.21
C GLY A 160 -13.41 -17.19 0.36
N ALA A 161 -12.77 -17.19 -0.81
CA ALA A 161 -12.78 -16.03 -1.71
C ALA A 161 -14.15 -15.89 -2.38
N LYS A 162 -14.59 -14.66 -2.61
CA LYS A 162 -15.83 -14.35 -3.33
C LYS A 162 -15.51 -14.07 -4.80
N ARG A 163 -16.07 -14.85 -5.70
CA ARG A 163 -16.01 -14.59 -7.14
C ARG A 163 -17.26 -13.86 -7.58
N TRP A 164 -17.09 -12.70 -8.20
CA TRP A 164 -18.14 -11.99 -8.93
C TRP A 164 -17.96 -12.21 -10.42
N PHE A 165 -19.03 -12.46 -11.16
CA PHE A 165 -18.97 -12.73 -12.60
C PHE A 165 -20.20 -12.21 -13.34
N ARG A 166 -20.03 -11.90 -14.62
CA ARG A 166 -21.06 -11.38 -15.51
C ARG A 166 -21.30 -12.34 -16.67
N LYS A 167 -22.45 -12.18 -17.34
CA LYS A 167 -22.80 -12.94 -18.56
C LYS A 167 -21.80 -12.73 -19.70
N SER A 168 -21.10 -11.59 -19.71
CA SER A 168 -20.02 -11.31 -20.66
C SER A 168 -18.77 -12.17 -20.48
N GLY A 169 -18.71 -13.03 -19.45
CA GLY A 169 -17.52 -13.80 -19.09
C GLY A 169 -16.56 -13.04 -18.16
N GLU A 170 -16.75 -11.75 -17.95
CA GLU A 170 -15.93 -10.94 -17.07
C GLU A 170 -16.13 -11.29 -15.60
N TYR A 171 -15.05 -11.34 -14.82
CA TYR A 171 -15.09 -11.67 -13.40
C TYR A 171 -13.98 -11.00 -12.58
N ILE A 172 -14.25 -10.84 -11.29
CA ILE A 172 -13.23 -10.56 -10.26
C ILE A 172 -13.31 -11.60 -9.14
N ILE A 173 -12.18 -11.87 -8.51
CA ILE A 173 -12.10 -12.66 -7.28
C ILE A 173 -11.61 -11.73 -6.18
N GLU A 174 -12.32 -11.71 -5.07
CA GLU A 174 -12.02 -10.91 -3.90
C GLU A 174 -11.83 -11.79 -2.68
N ARG A 175 -10.89 -11.41 -1.82
CA ARG A 175 -10.67 -12.05 -0.51
C ARG A 175 -10.43 -10.95 0.50
N ASN A 176 -11.16 -10.99 1.62
CA ASN A 176 -11.06 -10.00 2.70
C ASN A 176 -11.17 -8.55 2.21
N GLY A 177 -12.08 -8.29 1.25
CA GLY A 177 -12.29 -6.95 0.68
C GLY A 177 -11.20 -6.46 -0.30
N LYS A 178 -10.21 -7.31 -0.63
CA LYS A 178 -9.17 -7.01 -1.62
C LYS A 178 -9.36 -7.82 -2.88
N ILE A 179 -9.08 -7.23 -4.04
CA ILE A 179 -9.04 -7.93 -5.33
C ILE A 179 -7.79 -8.82 -5.35
N VAL A 180 -7.96 -10.09 -5.69
CA VAL A 180 -6.84 -11.02 -5.88
C VAL A 180 -6.67 -11.42 -7.34
N SER A 181 -7.73 -11.37 -8.15
CA SER A 181 -7.66 -11.68 -9.58
C SER A 181 -8.81 -11.04 -10.35
N TYR A 182 -8.57 -10.72 -11.61
CA TYR A 182 -9.55 -10.30 -12.61
C TYR A 182 -9.33 -11.07 -13.90
N GLY A 183 -10.39 -11.26 -14.68
CA GLY A 183 -10.25 -11.86 -16.00
C GLY A 183 -11.55 -11.95 -16.78
N LEU A 184 -11.40 -12.53 -17.96
CA LEU A 184 -12.48 -12.97 -18.84
C LEU A 184 -12.41 -14.50 -18.92
N ASN A 185 -13.56 -15.17 -18.85
CA ASN A 185 -13.68 -16.60 -19.16
C ASN A 185 -13.67 -16.84 -20.66
#